data_AF-A0A6I8LGH0-F1
#
_entry.id   AF-A0A6I8LGH0-F1
#
_cell.length_a   1.000
_cell.length_b   1.000
_cell.length_c   1.000
_cell.angle_alpha   90.00
_cell.angle_beta   90.00
_cell.angle_gamma   90.00
#
_symmetry.space_group_name_H-M   'P 1'
#
loop_
_entity.id
_entity.type
_entity.pdbx_description
1 polymer ?
#
loop_
_entity_poly.entity_id
_entity_poly.type
_entity_poly.pdbx_seq_one_letter_code
_entity_poly.pdbx_strand_id
1 'polypeptide(L)'
;MDDRVTEPYLVGLEAIAGELLRGKWCVYLHEWLGDEHDLATWREEVATHAAESGVEVCFVEIPRKDMTLVANVHALPSFEQVTQSVAALEHHRHAVAGRRWRGRRSAR
;
A
#
# COMPACT_ATOMS: atom_id res chain seq x y z
N MET A 1 12.29 -16.07 8.97
CA MET A 1 12.04 -15.28 10.18
C MET A 1 10.80 -14.45 9.87
N ASP A 2 9.67 -14.79 10.51
CA ASP A 2 8.31 -14.23 10.37
C ASP A 2 7.75 -13.99 8.95
N ASP A 3 7.20 -15.06 8.36
CA ASP A 3 6.29 -15.07 7.19
C ASP A 3 4.87 -14.60 7.57
N ARG A 4 4.74 -13.70 8.54
CA ARG A 4 3.46 -13.16 8.96
C ARG A 4 3.08 -12.02 8.04
N VAL A 5 2.26 -12.34 7.05
CA VAL A 5 1.45 -11.38 6.30
C VAL A 5 0.69 -10.53 7.32
N THR A 6 1.25 -9.36 7.62
CA THR A 6 0.68 -8.43 8.59
C THR A 6 -0.57 -7.83 7.97
N GLU A 7 -1.59 -7.57 8.78
CA GLU A 7 -2.80 -6.86 8.32
C GLU A 7 -2.41 -5.59 7.55
N PRO A 8 -3.17 -5.18 6.52
CA PRO A 8 -2.85 -4.01 5.70
C PRO A 8 -2.53 -2.79 6.57
N TYR A 9 -1.25 -2.41 6.62
CA TYR A 9 -0.79 -1.29 7.43
C TYR A 9 -0.75 -0.03 6.56
N LEU A 10 -1.71 0.86 6.79
CA LEU A 10 -1.72 2.19 6.19
C LEU A 10 -0.68 3.05 6.89
N VAL A 11 0.44 3.29 6.22
CA VAL A 11 1.44 4.25 6.67
C VAL A 11 1.04 5.62 6.13
N GLY A 12 0.80 6.60 7.00
CA GLY A 12 0.64 8.00 6.58
C GLY A 12 1.91 8.51 5.89
N LEU A 13 1.76 9.52 5.02
CA LEU A 13 2.87 10.16 4.29
C LEU A 13 4.07 10.51 5.18
N GLU A 14 3.81 11.04 6.38
CA GLU A 14 4.87 11.42 7.34
C GLU A 14 5.68 10.23 7.87
N ALA A 15 5.07 9.05 7.94
CA ALA A 15 5.73 7.85 8.46
C ALA A 15 6.37 6.99 7.35
N ILE A 16 6.01 7.22 6.08
CA ILE A 16 6.44 6.35 4.96
C ILE A 16 7.95 6.38 4.79
N ALA A 17 8.57 7.56 4.88
CA ALA A 17 10.02 7.72 4.73
C ALA A 17 10.78 6.97 5.84
N GLY A 18 10.31 7.05 7.09
CA GLY A 18 10.91 6.34 8.22
C GLY A 18 10.81 4.81 8.12
N GLU A 19 9.71 4.31 7.55
CA GLU A 19 9.54 2.87 7.32
C GLU A 19 10.41 2.38 6.16
N LEU A 20 10.49 3.16 5.06
CA LEU A 20 11.35 2.85 3.92
C LEU A 20 12.85 2.91 4.28
N LEU A 21 13.26 3.81 5.18
CA LEU A 21 14.61 3.85 5.76
C LEU A 21 14.95 2.55 6.51
N ARG A 22 13.97 1.96 7.19
CA ARG A 22 14.12 0.69 7.93
C ARG A 22 14.13 -0.53 6.99
N GLY A 23 14.13 -0.32 5.67
CA GLY A 23 14.06 -1.37 4.67
C GLY A 23 12.70 -2.04 4.56
N LYS A 24 11.65 -1.41 5.12
CA LYS A 24 10.27 -1.86 4.91
C LYS A 24 9.78 -1.34 3.56
N TRP A 25 8.68 -1.90 3.10
CA TRP A 25 8.04 -1.57 1.84
C TRP A 25 6.54 -1.75 2.02
N CYS A 26 5.74 -1.15 1.14
CA CYS A 26 4.29 -1.21 1.25
C CYS A 26 3.63 -1.34 -0.13
N VAL A 27 2.48 -2.02 -0.16
CA VAL A 27 1.59 -2.02 -1.32
C VAL A 27 0.40 -1.15 -0.96
N TYR A 28 0.14 -0.17 -1.82
CA TYR A 28 -0.90 0.83 -1.63
C TYR A 28 -2.06 0.58 -2.60
N LEU A 29 -3.30 0.71 -2.13
CA LEU A 29 -4.52 0.58 -2.94
C LEU A 29 -4.96 1.96 -3.44
N HIS A 30 -5.17 2.15 -4.73
CA HIS A 30 -5.53 3.47 -5.28
C HIS A 30 -6.87 3.99 -4.74
N GLU A 31 -7.79 3.11 -4.36
CA GLU A 31 -9.07 3.47 -3.74
C GLU A 31 -8.90 4.21 -2.39
N TRP A 32 -7.72 4.12 -1.75
CA TRP A 32 -7.43 4.79 -0.49
C TRP A 32 -6.98 6.25 -0.66
N LEU A 33 -6.70 6.71 -1.89
CA LEU A 33 -6.37 8.12 -2.14
C LEU A 33 -7.56 9.04 -1.88
N GLY A 34 -8.78 8.50 -1.87
CA GLY A 34 -10.00 9.30 -1.83
C GLY A 34 -10.20 10.10 -3.13
N ASP A 35 -11.21 10.96 -3.15
CA ASP A 35 -11.52 11.80 -4.31
C ASP A 35 -10.59 13.03 -4.44
N GLU A 36 -9.79 13.33 -3.41
CA GLU A 36 -9.01 14.57 -3.30
C GLU A 36 -7.56 14.44 -3.81
N HIS A 37 -7.03 13.22 -3.92
CA HIS A 37 -5.67 12.98 -4.42
C HIS A 37 -5.67 12.01 -5.59
N ASP A 38 -4.92 12.34 -6.64
CA ASP A 38 -4.61 11.41 -7.71
C ASP A 38 -3.28 10.70 -7.46
N LEU A 39 -3.07 9.57 -8.15
CA LEU A 39 -1.91 8.72 -7.98
C LEU A 39 -0.60 9.46 -8.28
N ALA A 40 -0.60 10.41 -9.22
CA ALA A 40 0.61 11.13 -9.60
C ALA A 40 1.03 12.09 -8.50
N THR A 41 0.09 12.88 -7.96
CA THR A 41 0.36 13.78 -6.83
C THR A 41 0.87 13.01 -5.61
N TRP A 42 0.21 11.92 -5.23
CA TRP A 42 0.66 11.12 -4.09
C TRP A 42 2.07 10.53 -4.29
N ARG A 43 2.40 10.07 -5.50
CA ARG A 43 3.75 9.57 -5.81
C ARG A 43 4.80 10.67 -5.66
N GLU A 44 4.50 11.87 -6.12
CA GLU A 44 5.40 13.02 -6.02
C GLU A 44 5.62 13.44 -4.57
N GLU A 45 4.57 13.45 -3.75
CA GLU A 45 4.68 13.74 -2.31
C GLU A 45 5.53 12.70 -1.57
N VAL A 46 5.28 11.40 -1.82
CA VAL A 46 6.08 10.30 -1.25
C VAL A 46 7.53 10.38 -1.70
N ALA A 47 7.79 10.66 -2.99
CA ALA A 47 9.14 10.80 -3.52
C ALA A 47 9.88 11.98 -2.89
N THR A 48 9.20 13.12 -2.75
CA THR A 48 9.74 14.32 -2.09
C THR A 48 10.12 14.03 -0.64
N HIS A 49 9.20 13.49 0.16
CA HIS A 49 9.46 13.16 1.57
C HIS A 49 10.57 12.11 1.75
N ALA A 50 10.59 11.11 0.88
CA ALA A 50 11.62 10.09 0.90
C ALA A 50 13.00 10.69 0.56
N ALA A 51 13.08 11.56 -0.44
CA ALA A 51 14.30 12.25 -0.84
C ALA A 51 14.84 13.16 0.26
N GLU A 52 13.97 13.91 0.97
CA GLU A 52 14.35 14.70 2.15
C GLU A 52 14.98 13.84 3.26
N SER A 53 14.58 12.58 3.34
CA SER A 53 15.11 11.58 4.28
C SER A 53 16.29 10.78 3.72
N GLY A 54 16.77 11.08 2.51
CA GLY A 54 17.87 10.37 1.86
C GLY A 54 17.52 8.97 1.35
N VAL A 55 16.23 8.69 1.12
CA VAL A 55 15.74 7.41 0.58
C VAL A 55 15.40 7.57 -0.89
N GLU A 56 16.04 6.76 -1.73
CA GLU A 56 15.66 6.60 -3.12
C GLU A 56 14.55 5.54 -3.23
N VAL A 57 13.39 5.96 -3.77
CA VAL A 57 12.18 5.13 -3.83
C VAL A 57 11.89 4.64 -5.24
N CYS A 58 11.38 3.41 -5.32
CA CYS A 58 10.85 2.80 -6.52
C CYS A 58 9.33 2.61 -6.38
N PHE A 59 8.61 2.98 -7.43
CA PHE A 59 7.18 2.76 -7.56
C PHE A 59 6.92 1.71 -8.65
N VAL A 60 6.22 0.64 -8.30
CA VAL A 60 5.79 -0.39 -9.26
C VAL A 60 4.27 -0.47 -9.25
N GLU A 61 3.67 -0.02 -10.34
CA GLU A 61 2.23 -0.12 -10.54
C GLU A 61 1.81 -1.55 -10.88
N ILE A 62 0.69 -1.98 -10.28
CA ILE A 62 0.04 -3.25 -10.55
C ILE A 62 -1.33 -2.93 -11.18
N PRO A 63 -1.36 -2.62 -12.50
CA PRO A 63 -2.50 -1.97 -13.13
C PRO A 63 -3.78 -2.82 -13.13
N ARG A 64 -3.68 -4.16 -13.05
CA ARG A 64 -4.87 -5.02 -12.98
C ARG A 64 -5.58 -5.01 -11.62
N LYS A 65 -4.96 -4.44 -10.59
CA LYS A 65 -5.46 -4.49 -9.21
C LYS A 65 -5.65 -3.11 -8.58
N ASP A 66 -5.37 -2.04 -9.33
CA ASP A 66 -5.37 -0.66 -8.84
C ASP A 66 -4.52 -0.51 -7.57
N MET A 67 -3.28 -1.01 -7.66
CA MET A 67 -2.32 -1.04 -6.58
C MET A 67 -0.96 -0.50 -7.03
N THR A 68 -0.21 0.10 -6.11
CA THR A 68 1.18 0.53 -6.32
C THR A 68 2.05 0.04 -5.19
N LEU A 69 3.11 -0.68 -5.51
CA LEU A 69 4.19 -1.00 -4.58
C LEU A 69 5.12 0.20 -4.44
N VAL A 70 5.48 0.54 -3.21
CA VAL A 70 6.52 1.51 -2.87
C VAL A 70 7.60 0.81 -2.06
N ALA A 71 8.84 0.91 -2.52
CA ALA A 71 9.99 0.32 -1.84
C ALA A 71 11.20 1.21 -1.96
N ASN A 72 12.12 1.09 -1.02
CA ASN A 72 13.47 1.64 -1.14
C ASN A 72 14.24 0.81 -2.19
N VAL A 73 14.92 1.47 -3.13
CA VAL A 73 15.70 0.80 -4.20
C VAL A 73 16.79 -0.12 -3.66
N HIS A 74 17.29 0.16 -2.45
CA HIS A 74 18.32 -0.63 -1.78
C HIS A 74 17.75 -1.77 -0.91
N ALA A 75 16.44 -1.84 -0.75
CA ALA A 75 15.75 -2.84 0.07
C ALA A 75 14.46 -3.31 -0.64
N LEU A 76 14.61 -3.78 -1.87
CA LEU A 76 13.48 -4.28 -2.66
C LEU A 76 12.95 -5.60 -2.08
N PRO A 77 11.61 -5.78 -2.02
CA PRO A 77 11.02 -7.05 -1.65
C PRO A 77 11.21 -8.12 -2.71
N SER A 78 11.13 -9.38 -2.29
CA SER A 78 11.06 -10.50 -3.23
C SER A 78 9.68 -10.56 -3.91
N PHE A 79 9.63 -11.19 -5.09
CA PHE A 79 8.37 -11.39 -5.80
C PHE A 79 7.32 -12.16 -4.98
N GLU A 80 7.75 -13.16 -4.20
CA GLU A 80 6.86 -13.95 -3.33
C GLU A 80 6.23 -13.08 -2.25
N GLN A 81 7.04 -12.23 -1.61
CA GLN A 81 6.57 -11.29 -0.59
C GLN A 81 5.53 -10.33 -1.15
N VAL A 82 5.80 -9.74 -2.33
CA VAL A 82 4.84 -8.85 -3.02
C VAL A 82 3.56 -9.59 -3.33
N THR A 83 3.65 -10.82 -3.85
CA THR A 83 2.48 -11.64 -4.21
C THR A 83 1.62 -11.97 -2.99
N GLN A 84 2.23 -12.35 -1.87
CA GLN A 84 1.53 -12.61 -0.61
C GLN A 84 0.83 -11.35 -0.09
N SER A 85 1.48 -10.19 -0.15
CA SER A 85 0.93 -8.92 0.32
C SER A 85 -0.23 -8.44 -0.54
N VAL A 86 -0.12 -8.58 -1.87
CA VAL A 86 -1.20 -8.30 -2.81
C VAL A 86 -2.41 -9.20 -2.53
N ALA A 87 -2.19 -10.50 -2.34
CA ALA A 87 -3.26 -11.45 -2.02
C ALA A 87 -3.97 -11.11 -0.69
N ALA A 88 -3.22 -10.63 0.31
CA ALA A 88 -3.75 -10.19 1.58
C ALA A 88 -4.64 -8.94 1.44
N LEU A 89 -4.19 -7.96 0.66
CA LEU A 89 -4.94 -6.74 0.36
C LEU A 89 -6.22 -7.06 -0.41
N GLU A 90 -6.18 -7.96 -1.38
CA GLU A 90 -7.37 -8.42 -2.09
C GLU A 90 -8.35 -9.12 -1.15
N HIS A 91 -7.85 -10.01 -0.28
CA HIS A 91 -8.70 -10.66 0.72
C HIS A 91 -9.36 -9.64 1.64
N HIS A 92 -8.61 -8.62 2.09
CA HIS A 92 -9.14 -7.53 2.88
C HIS A 92 -10.23 -6.75 2.14
N ARG A 93 -9.96 -6.34 0.88
CA ARG A 93 -10.91 -5.65 0.00
C ARG A 93 -12.22 -6.46 -0.12
N HIS A 94 -12.14 -7.77 -0.33
CA HIS A 94 -13.30 -8.65 -0.40
C HIS A 94 -14.02 -8.81 0.95
N ALA A 95 -13.29 -8.93 2.07
CA ALA A 95 -13.88 -9.04 3.39
C ALA A 95 -14.63 -7.77 3.83
N VAL A 96 -14.08 -6.59 3.51
CA VAL A 96 -14.73 -5.29 3.76
C VAL A 96 -15.95 -5.09 2.84
N ALA A 97 -15.83 -5.42 1.55
CA ALA A 97 -16.96 -5.38 0.62
C ALA A 97 -18.10 -6.33 1.05
N GLY A 98 -17.77 -7.53 1.54
CA GLY A 98 -18.72 -8.50 2.08
C GLY A 98 -19.47 -8.00 3.33
N ARG A 99 -18.81 -7.21 4.19
CA ARG A 99 -19.46 -6.53 5.32
C ARG A 99 -20.43 -5.44 4.88
N ARG A 100 -20.10 -4.68 3.83
CA ARG A 100 -20.97 -3.65 3.25
C ARG A 100 -22.26 -4.24 2.65
N TRP A 101 -22.22 -5.48 2.16
CA TRP A 101 -23.40 -6.18 1.60
C TRP A 101 -24.35 -6.75 2.68
N ARG A 102 -23.83 -7.15 3.86
CA ARG A 102 -24.68 -7.61 4.98
C ARG A 102 -25.38 -6.48 5.73
N GLY A 103 -24.87 -5.25 5.67
CA GLY A 103 -25.51 -4.08 6.31
C GLY A 103 -26.75 -3.53 5.59
N ARG A 104 -26.97 -3.89 4.31
CA ARG A 104 -28.10 -3.38 3.51
C ARG A 104 -29.37 -4.24 3.53
N ARG A 105 -29.37 -5.40 4.23
CA ARG A 105 -30.54 -6.31 4.30
C ARG A 105 -31.31 -6.27 5.63
N SER A 106 -31.02 -5.31 6.52
CA SER A 106 -31.77 -5.11 7.77
C SER A 106 -32.21 -3.66 7.93
N ALA A 107 -33.03 -3.19 6.98
CA ALA A 107 -33.99 -2.12 7.22
C ALA A 107 -35.31 -2.64 6.67
N ARG A 108 -36.14 -3.20 7.54
CA ARG A 108 -37.51 -3.62 7.26
C ARG A 108 -38.41 -2.93 8.26
#